data_AF-A0A419GXP1-F1
#
_entry.id   AF-A0A419GXP1-F1
#
_cell.length_a   1.000
_cell.length_b   1.000
_cell.length_c   1.000
_cell.angle_alpha   90.00
_cell.angle_beta   90.00
_cell.angle_gamma   90.00
#
_symmetry.space_group_name_H-M   'P 1'
#
loop_
_entity.id
_entity.type
_entity.pdbx_description
1 polymer ?
#
loop_
_entity_poly.entity_id
_entity_poly.type
_entity_poly.pdbx_seq_one_letter_code
_entity_poly.pdbx_strand_id
1 'polypeptide(L)'
;MIDRIRKNINKGLDQVRWVATFLAERTKAETQIAKLLFENTKIEGKIDDLYRDIGRRVAELREQGEKSIWKDFVVQQALDEIRHLRNTAEDFKNQARNLSNLPE
;
A
#
# COMPACT_ATOMS: atom_id res chain seq x y z
N MET A 1 28.04 -18.93 -45.07
CA MET A 1 27.93 -17.53 -44.57
C MET A 1 26.53 -17.22 -44.03
N ILE A 2 25.46 -17.68 -44.70
CA ILE A 2 24.06 -17.52 -44.25
C ILE A 2 23.82 -18.06 -42.83
N ASP A 3 24.39 -19.21 -42.46
CA ASP A 3 24.20 -19.77 -41.11
C ASP A 3 24.84 -18.94 -39.99
N ARG A 4 25.95 -18.24 -40.27
CA ARG A 4 26.55 -17.29 -39.30
C ARG A 4 25.67 -16.06 -39.12
N ILE A 5 25.10 -15.54 -40.21
CA ILE A 5 24.19 -14.38 -40.17
C ILE A 5 22.93 -14.75 -39.38
N ARG A 6 22.33 -15.92 -39.65
CA ARG A 6 21.16 -16.42 -38.93
C ARG A 6 21.42 -16.64 -37.45
N LYS A 7 22.59 -17.19 -37.09
CA LYS A 7 23.01 -17.41 -35.70
C LYS A 7 23.24 -16.10 -34.95
N ASN A 8 23.77 -15.08 -35.61
CA ASN A 8 23.97 -13.75 -35.01
C ASN A 8 22.64 -13.00 -34.81
N ILE A 9 21.69 -13.11 -35.75
CA ILE A 9 20.36 -12.53 -35.62
C ILE A 9 19.58 -13.20 -34.49
N ASN A 10 19.61 -14.54 -34.39
CA ASN A 10 18.95 -15.26 -33.30
C ASN A 10 19.51 -14.86 -31.93
N LYS A 11 20.84 -14.74 -31.81
CA LYS A 11 21.48 -14.23 -30.59
C LYS A 11 21.04 -12.80 -30.23
N GLY A 12 20.93 -11.92 -31.23
CA GLY A 12 20.42 -10.57 -31.02
C GLY A 12 18.96 -10.57 -30.56
N LEU A 13 18.13 -11.43 -31.14
CA LEU A 13 16.73 -11.60 -30.75
C LEU A 13 16.59 -12.13 -29.31
N ASP A 14 17.41 -13.12 -28.94
CA ASP A 14 17.44 -13.68 -27.59
C ASP A 14 17.87 -12.64 -26.56
N GLN A 15 18.84 -11.79 -26.90
CA GLN A 15 19.31 -10.71 -26.04
C GLN A 15 18.25 -9.61 -25.86
N VAL A 16 17.56 -9.23 -26.94
CA VAL A 16 16.43 -8.28 -26.86
C VAL A 16 15.29 -8.86 -26.04
N ARG A 17 14.96 -10.14 -26.22
CA ARG A 17 13.94 -10.84 -25.44
C ARG A 17 14.29 -10.89 -23.96
N TRP A 18 15.55 -11.14 -23.62
CA TRP A 18 16.02 -11.12 -22.24
C TRP A 18 15.88 -9.73 -21.61
N VAL A 19 16.33 -8.67 -22.29
CA VAL A 19 16.18 -7.29 -21.81
C VAL A 19 14.71 -6.92 -21.63
N ALA A 20 13.84 -7.28 -22.59
CA ALA A 20 12.42 -7.02 -22.50
C ALA A 20 11.76 -7.75 -21.31
N THR A 21 12.17 -9.01 -21.06
CA THR A 21 11.67 -9.81 -19.92
C THR A 21 12.12 -9.19 -18.60
N PHE A 22 13.40 -8.84 -18.49
CA PHE A 22 13.96 -8.20 -17.30
C PHE A 22 13.29 -6.86 -16.98
N LEU A 23 13.10 -5.99 -17.99
CA LEU A 23 12.41 -4.72 -17.81
C LEU A 23 10.94 -4.92 -17.41
N ALA A 24 10.24 -5.88 -18.03
CA ALA A 24 8.85 -6.17 -17.69
C ALA A 24 8.71 -6.66 -16.24
N GLU A 25 9.61 -7.51 -15.76
CA GLU A 25 9.63 -7.98 -14.37
C GLU A 25 9.90 -6.82 -13.39
N ARG A 26 10.86 -5.94 -13.70
CA ARG A 26 11.17 -4.78 -12.86
C ARG A 26 10.03 -3.77 -12.80
N THR A 27 9.46 -3.38 -13.94
CA THR A 27 8.32 -2.45 -13.98
C THR A 27 7.11 -3.02 -13.24
N LYS A 28 6.89 -4.33 -13.31
CA LYS A 28 5.82 -5.00 -12.56
C LYS A 28 6.04 -4.90 -11.05
N ALA A 29 7.27 -5.11 -10.57
CA ALA A 29 7.61 -4.97 -9.16
C ALA A 29 7.42 -3.52 -8.68
N GLU A 30 7.94 -2.53 -9.42
CA GLU A 30 7.80 -1.10 -9.11
C GLU A 30 6.33 -0.66 -9.07
N THR A 31 5.51 -1.14 -10.01
CA THR A 31 4.06 -0.87 -10.04
C THR A 31 3.35 -1.45 -8.83
N GLN A 32 3.72 -2.66 -8.39
CA GLN A 32 3.14 -3.28 -7.19
C GLN A 32 3.51 -2.51 -5.93
N ILE A 33 4.76 -2.05 -5.81
CA ILE A 33 5.20 -1.19 -4.71
C ILE A 33 4.40 0.12 -4.70
N ALA A 34 4.26 0.78 -5.85
CA ALA A 34 3.46 2.00 -5.96
C ALA A 34 1.99 1.78 -5.54
N LYS A 35 1.39 0.66 -5.94
CA LYS A 35 0.03 0.28 -5.54
C LYS A 35 -0.09 0.10 -4.02
N LEU A 36 0.86 -0.59 -3.40
CA LEU A 36 0.87 -0.81 -1.95
C LEU A 36 1.01 0.51 -1.18
N LEU A 37 1.88 1.41 -1.64
CA LEU A 37 2.03 2.75 -1.05
C LEU A 37 0.75 3.57 -1.19
N PHE A 38 0.10 3.53 -2.35
CA PHE A 38 -1.17 4.22 -2.58
C PHE A 38 -2.28 3.71 -1.65
N GLU A 39 -2.43 2.39 -1.51
CA GLU A 39 -3.41 1.81 -0.57
C GLU A 39 -3.08 2.18 0.89
N ASN A 40 -1.80 2.26 1.26
CA ASN A 40 -1.40 2.73 2.59
C ASN A 40 -1.84 4.19 2.83
N THR A 41 -1.56 5.10 1.89
CA THR A 41 -2.00 6.50 2.00
C THR A 41 -3.53 6.63 2.11
N LYS A 42 -4.28 5.77 1.41
CA LYS A 42 -5.74 5.74 1.51
C LYS A 42 -6.21 5.31 2.90
N ILE A 43 -5.53 4.35 3.53
CA ILE A 43 -5.83 3.92 4.90
C ILE A 43 -5.49 5.02 5.91
N GLU A 44 -4.35 5.68 5.75
CA GLU A 44 -3.96 6.82 6.59
C GLU A 44 -5.01 7.93 6.52
N GLY A 45 -5.51 8.26 5.32
CA GLY A 45 -6.60 9.23 5.17
C GLY A 45 -7.89 8.83 5.90
N LYS A 46 -8.28 7.55 5.87
CA LYS A 46 -9.44 7.06 6.63
C LYS A 46 -9.25 7.17 8.14
N ILE A 47 -8.04 6.92 8.63
CA ILE A 47 -7.70 7.06 10.05
C ILE A 47 -7.85 8.53 10.48
N ASP A 48 -7.36 9.47 9.66
CA ASP A 48 -7.49 10.90 9.93
C ASP A 48 -8.95 11.36 9.96
N ASP A 49 -9.78 10.85 9.05
CA ASP A 49 -11.22 11.13 9.05
C ASP A 49 -11.90 10.59 10.32
N LEU A 50 -11.59 9.36 10.75
CA LEU A 50 -12.11 8.80 12.00
C LEU A 50 -11.67 9.62 13.23
N TYR A 51 -10.43 10.11 13.26
CA TYR A 51 -9.99 11.00 14.34
C TYR A 51 -10.77 12.32 14.36
N ARG A 52 -11.09 12.89 13.19
CA ARG A 52 -11.92 14.10 13.09
C ARG A 52 -13.34 13.84 13.57
N ASP A 53 -13.93 12.70 13.22
CA ASP A 53 -15.27 12.32 13.65
C ASP A 53 -15.34 12.06 15.16
N ILE A 54 -14.33 11.38 15.74
CA ILE A 54 -14.19 11.26 17.19
C ILE A 54 -14.10 12.64 17.83
N GLY A 55 -13.25 13.53 17.31
CA GLY A 55 -13.09 14.89 17.83
C GLY A 55 -14.40 15.68 17.82
N ARG A 56 -15.19 15.57 16.73
CA ARG A 56 -16.53 16.16 16.64
C ARG A 56 -17.47 15.58 17.70
N ARG A 57 -17.51 14.24 17.82
CA ARG A 57 -18.38 13.55 18.78
C ARG A 57 -18.05 13.92 20.23
N VAL A 58 -16.77 14.03 20.56
CA VAL A 58 -16.29 14.48 21.87
C VAL A 58 -16.77 15.90 22.18
N ALA A 59 -16.71 16.81 21.21
CA ALA A 59 -17.19 18.18 21.37
C ALA A 59 -18.71 18.21 21.64
N GLU A 60 -19.50 17.47 20.85
CA GLU A 60 -20.95 17.34 21.04
C GLU A 60 -21.33 16.81 22.43
N LEU A 61 -20.68 15.74 22.87
CA LEU A 61 -20.91 15.15 24.19
C LEU A 61 -20.59 16.14 25.32
N ARG A 62 -19.52 16.92 25.15
CA ARG A 62 -19.15 17.97 26.11
C ARG A 62 -20.20 19.07 26.19
N GLU A 63 -20.75 19.51 25.06
CA GLU A 63 -21.83 20.49 25.00
C GLU A 63 -23.11 19.98 25.65
N GLN A 64 -23.38 18.67 25.54
CA GLN A 64 -24.52 17.99 26.16
C GLN A 64 -24.34 17.75 27.67
N GLY A 65 -23.18 18.09 28.24
CA GLY A 65 -22.85 17.87 29.66
C GLY A 65 -22.51 16.42 30.00
N GLU A 66 -22.35 15.56 28.99
CA GLU A 66 -21.96 14.16 29.17
C GLU A 66 -20.47 14.09 29.56
N LYS A 67 -20.18 13.36 30.64
CA LYS A 67 -18.81 13.25 31.16
C LYS A 67 -18.12 11.97 30.70
N SER A 68 -18.88 10.99 30.22
CA SER A 68 -18.36 9.67 29.89
C SER A 68 -18.09 9.48 28.39
N ILE A 69 -17.21 10.30 27.83
CA ILE A 69 -16.74 10.20 26.43
C ILE A 69 -16.28 8.77 26.09
N TRP A 70 -15.54 8.14 26.99
CA TRP A 70 -14.99 6.80 26.79
C TRP A 70 -16.03 5.68 26.81
N LYS A 71 -17.26 5.94 27.24
CA LYS A 71 -18.36 4.96 27.17
C LYS A 71 -19.25 5.18 25.95
N ASP A 72 -19.04 6.27 25.20
CA ASP A 72 -19.79 6.51 23.98
C ASP A 72 -19.45 5.44 22.94
N PHE A 73 -20.50 4.77 22.47
CA PHE A 73 -20.39 3.66 21.54
C PHE A 73 -19.74 4.08 20.21
N VAL A 74 -20.03 5.29 19.73
CA VAL A 74 -19.48 5.80 18.45
C VAL A 74 -17.98 6.04 18.60
N VAL A 75 -17.55 6.61 19.72
CA VAL A 75 -16.13 6.79 20.04
C VAL A 75 -15.40 5.44 20.14
N GLN A 76 -15.97 4.47 20.86
CA GLN A 76 -15.37 3.14 20.99
C GLN A 76 -15.26 2.42 19.65
N GLN A 77 -16.33 2.42 18.86
CA GLN A 77 -16.36 1.79 17.54
C GLN A 77 -15.31 2.41 16.60
N ALA A 78 -15.20 3.74 16.56
CA ALA A 78 -14.23 4.43 15.73
C ALA A 78 -12.78 4.11 16.16
N LEU A 79 -12.52 3.98 17.46
CA LEU A 79 -11.21 3.58 17.97
C LEU A 79 -10.84 2.14 17.59
N ASP A 80 -11.78 1.21 17.66
CA ASP A 80 -11.58 -0.17 17.20
C ASP A 80 -11.32 -0.22 15.69
N GLU A 81 -12.05 0.58 14.90
CA GLU A 81 -11.83 0.68 13.46
C GLU A 81 -10.43 1.25 13.13
N ILE A 82 -10.00 2.32 13.81
CA ILE A 82 -8.63 2.85 13.69
C ILE A 82 -7.60 1.76 14.00
N ARG A 83 -7.83 0.93 15.02
CA ARG A 83 -6.93 -0.16 15.38
C ARG A 83 -6.81 -1.19 14.26
N HIS A 84 -7.94 -1.60 13.68
CA HIS A 84 -7.96 -2.51 12.54
C HIS A 84 -7.28 -1.92 11.30
N LEU A 85 -7.53 -0.65 11.01
CA LEU A 85 -6.91 0.06 9.89
C LEU A 85 -5.39 0.18 10.06
N ARG A 86 -4.90 0.48 11.27
CA ARG A 86 -3.45 0.53 11.55
C ARG A 86 -2.77 -0.81 11.35
N ASN A 87 -3.39 -1.90 11.79
CA ASN A 87 -2.84 -3.23 11.55
C ASN A 87 -2.74 -3.53 10.05
N THR A 88 -3.79 -3.17 9.29
CA THR A 88 -3.83 -3.34 7.84
C THR A 88 -2.76 -2.49 7.13
N ALA A 89 -2.54 -1.25 7.57
CA ALA A 89 -1.49 -0.37 7.06
C ALA A 89 -0.09 -0.96 7.28
N GLU A 90 0.16 -1.49 8.47
CA GLU A 90 1.45 -2.12 8.80
C GLU A 90 1.67 -3.39 7.96
N ASP A 91 0.62 -4.17 7.71
CA ASP A 91 0.69 -5.33 6.80
C ASP A 91 1.07 -4.91 5.37
N PHE A 92 0.47 -3.85 4.83
CA PHE A 92 0.85 -3.35 3.50
C PHE A 92 2.28 -2.81 3.44
N LYS A 93 2.72 -2.13 4.49
CA LYS A 93 4.10 -1.64 4.62
C LYS A 93 5.10 -2.80 4.68
N ASN A 94 4.77 -3.87 5.40
CA ASN A 94 5.59 -5.07 5.46
C ASN A 94 5.63 -5.82 4.12
N GLN A 95 4.50 -5.93 3.41
CA GLN A 95 4.46 -6.47 2.05
C GLN A 95 5.33 -5.65 1.08
N ALA A 96 5.27 -4.32 1.15
CA ALA A 96 6.09 -3.45 0.32
C ALA A 96 7.59 -3.61 0.61
N ARG A 97 7.98 -3.71 1.89
CA ARG A 97 9.37 -3.98 2.31
C ARG A 97 9.88 -5.33 1.82
N ASN A 98 9.03 -6.36 1.82
CA ASN A 98 9.42 -7.68 1.32
C ASN A 98 9.62 -7.66 -0.20
N LEU A 99 8.81 -6.90 -0.94
CA LEU A 99 8.99 -6.71 -2.38
C LEU A 99 10.23 -5.87 -2.73
N SER A 100 10.62 -4.91 -1.88
CA SER A 100 11.86 -4.15 -2.09
C SER A 100 13.13 -4.96 -1.84
N ASN A 101 13.03 -6.10 -1.14
CA ASN A 101 14.16 -6.99 -0.84
C ASN A 101 14.36 -8.12 -1.87
N LEU A 102 13.74 -8.03 -3.05
CA LEU A 102 13.98 -8.99 -4.14
C LEU A 102 15.47 -8.92 -4.56
N PRO A 103 16.19 -10.05 -4.63
CA PRO A 103 17.61 -10.06 -5.00
C PRO A 103 17.80 -9.53 -6.43
N GLU A 104 18.87 -8.75 -6.62
CA GLU A 104 19.34 -8.25 -7.92
C GLU A 104 19.60 -9.37 -8.95
#